data_AF-A0A0D1YMH8-F1
#
_entry.id   AF-A0A0D1YMH8-F1
#
_cell.length_a   1.000
_cell.length_b   1.000
_cell.length_c   1.000
_cell.angle_alpha   90.00
_cell.angle_beta   90.00
_cell.angle_gamma   90.00
#
_symmetry.space_group_name_H-M   'P 1'
#
loop_
_entity.id
_entity.type
_entity.pdbx_description
1 polymer ?
#
loop_
_entity_poly.entity_id
_entity_poly.type
_entity_poly.pdbx_seq_one_letter_code
_entity_poly.pdbx_strand_id
1 'polypeptide(L)'
;MDMTRENSPEMTTREDQQDPVSLTEPMGSLYEVTRLRNIRSNQSKTYRSETRDESEPSDFISRGLLSESEAYELYKIFHASLNHYLWVGLEEIHADFASVRRSSPLLTATILTVTALHVPTSTETFDKCYKEFLELVSSSMFSRYHAIDDVRALVIAAFWLSDVSWKLSGHAIRIATELNIHQSFYKALEGDREHFLRARLWYMLYVCDHHFSIAYGRPPMISESPQIRQIDQFLQNPHANALDERILSQVALMHILTRVHDSFAERRLPQQHDASRALLSEEDFPLMRSFNLEIDQWRIKWHSMQRNNTYIGTFPPKGILLYSYFAKLQLNAFAIRGIGIGHGRLSTERKEFANMAISAAASILTFVLEEEDLRRALVGTPLQVICLVLIFNFNPLTSL
;
A
#
# COMPACT_ATOMS: atom_id res chain seq x y z
N MET A 1 -15.50 -17.09 -32.91
CA MET A 1 -16.40 -16.11 -33.54
C MET A 1 -17.68 -16.84 -33.87
N ASP A 2 -18.74 -16.53 -33.13
CA ASP A 2 -20.12 -16.46 -33.64
C ASP A 2 -20.97 -15.82 -32.55
N MET A 3 -21.37 -14.57 -32.81
CA MET A 3 -22.25 -13.77 -31.96
C MET A 3 -23.63 -13.80 -32.61
N THR A 4 -24.47 -14.75 -32.22
CA THR A 4 -25.87 -14.79 -32.65
C THR A 4 -26.65 -13.70 -31.89
N ARG A 5 -26.99 -12.62 -32.60
CA ARG A 5 -28.00 -11.63 -32.17
C ARG A 5 -29.38 -12.28 -32.30
N GLU A 6 -29.99 -12.65 -31.19
CA GLU A 6 -31.41 -13.01 -31.19
C GLU A 6 -32.29 -11.76 -30.99
N ASN A 7 -33.35 -11.69 -31.78
CA ASN A 7 -34.31 -10.58 -31.84
C ASN A 7 -35.15 -10.46 -30.56
N SER A 8 -35.49 -9.21 -30.21
CA SER A 8 -36.28 -8.84 -29.02
C SER A 8 -37.71 -9.39 -29.07
N PRO A 9 -38.22 -10.03 -28.00
CA PRO A 9 -39.64 -10.06 -27.71
C PRO A 9 -40.03 -8.92 -26.75
N GLU A 10 -41.18 -8.31 -27.02
CA GLU A 10 -41.77 -7.17 -26.30
C GLU A 10 -42.01 -7.44 -24.80
N MET A 11 -41.86 -6.39 -23.99
CA MET A 11 -42.03 -6.43 -22.53
C MET A 11 -43.50 -6.67 -22.16
N THR A 12 -43.75 -7.75 -21.42
CA THR A 12 -44.96 -7.88 -20.59
C THR A 12 -44.59 -7.48 -19.16
N THR A 13 -45.14 -6.35 -18.72
CA THR A 13 -45.06 -5.81 -17.37
C THR A 13 -45.64 -6.80 -16.36
N ARG A 14 -44.81 -7.27 -15.42
CA ARG A 14 -45.25 -7.74 -14.11
C ARG A 14 -44.48 -6.96 -13.05
N GLU A 15 -45.25 -6.17 -12.32
CA GLU A 15 -44.85 -5.43 -11.13
C GLU A 15 -44.43 -6.42 -10.05
N ASP A 16 -43.21 -6.28 -9.53
CA ASP A 16 -42.87 -6.77 -8.19
C ASP A 16 -41.70 -5.97 -7.60
N GLN A 17 -42.02 -5.30 -6.50
CA GLN A 17 -41.19 -4.87 -5.36
C GLN A 17 -39.92 -4.04 -5.65
N GLN A 18 -40.07 -2.74 -5.41
CA GLN A 18 -39.00 -1.74 -5.38
C GLN A 18 -38.03 -2.00 -4.21
N ASP A 19 -36.91 -2.64 -4.49
CA ASP A 19 -35.67 -2.36 -3.77
C ASP A 19 -35.27 -0.89 -4.01
N PRO A 20 -34.66 -0.19 -3.02
CA PRO A 20 -34.20 1.18 -3.22
C PRO A 20 -33.21 1.21 -4.39
N VAL A 21 -33.48 2.09 -5.35
CA VAL A 21 -32.71 2.26 -6.59
C VAL A 21 -31.25 2.53 -6.23
N SER A 22 -30.44 1.46 -6.17
CA SER A 22 -28.99 1.58 -6.29
C SER A 22 -28.75 2.18 -7.67
N LEU A 23 -28.08 3.34 -7.74
CA LEU A 23 -27.60 3.91 -9.00
C LEU A 23 -26.86 2.79 -9.74
N THR A 24 -27.51 2.18 -10.73
CA THR A 24 -26.89 1.11 -11.50
C THR A 24 -25.80 1.76 -12.33
N GLU A 25 -24.57 1.25 -12.18
CA GLU A 25 -23.44 1.73 -12.97
C GLU A 25 -23.83 1.73 -14.45
N PRO A 26 -23.54 2.79 -15.23
CA PRO A 26 -24.03 2.91 -16.61
C PRO A 26 -23.71 1.70 -17.50
N MET A 27 -22.55 1.08 -17.29
CA MET A 27 -22.17 -0.17 -17.97
C MET A 27 -22.97 -1.37 -17.49
N GLY A 28 -23.32 -1.46 -16.21
CA GLY A 28 -24.21 -2.49 -15.66
C GLY A 28 -25.59 -2.44 -16.32
N SER A 29 -26.17 -1.24 -16.42
CA SER A 29 -27.44 -1.01 -17.13
C SER A 29 -27.34 -1.40 -18.62
N LEU A 30 -26.24 -1.05 -19.30
CA LEU A 30 -26.01 -1.44 -20.69
C LEU A 30 -25.95 -2.96 -20.89
N TYR A 31 -25.25 -3.69 -20.02
CA TYR A 31 -25.16 -5.16 -20.11
C TYR A 31 -26.49 -5.86 -19.82
N GLU A 32 -27.28 -5.32 -18.89
CA GLU A 32 -28.63 -5.79 -18.58
C GLU A 32 -29.56 -5.61 -19.79
N VAL A 33 -29.56 -4.42 -20.39
CA VAL A 33 -30.34 -4.09 -21.58
C VAL A 33 -29.93 -4.93 -22.79
N THR A 34 -28.62 -5.17 -22.98
CA THR A 34 -28.10 -5.91 -24.14
C THR A 34 -28.08 -7.43 -23.95
N ARG A 35 -28.44 -7.94 -22.75
CA ARG A 35 -28.35 -9.36 -22.38
C ARG A 35 -26.98 -10.00 -22.67
N LEU A 36 -25.91 -9.22 -22.71
CA LEU A 36 -24.53 -9.68 -22.91
C LEU A 36 -23.98 -10.34 -21.63
N ARG A 37 -24.64 -11.42 -21.19
CA ARG A 37 -24.35 -12.15 -19.95
C ARG A 37 -22.92 -12.72 -19.90
N ASN A 38 -22.31 -12.97 -21.06
CA ASN A 38 -20.96 -13.53 -21.18
C ASN A 38 -19.81 -12.52 -20.92
N ILE A 39 -20.13 -11.22 -20.83
CA ILE A 39 -19.14 -10.14 -20.60
C ILE A 39 -19.03 -9.77 -19.11
N ARG A 40 -19.98 -10.20 -18.28
CA ARG A 40 -19.96 -9.93 -16.84
C ARG A 40 -18.85 -10.73 -16.15
N SER A 41 -18.03 -10.08 -15.34
CA SER A 41 -17.49 -10.68 -14.11
C SER A 41 -18.69 -10.81 -13.16
N ASN A 42 -19.33 -11.99 -13.10
CA ASN A 42 -20.50 -12.17 -12.24
C ASN A 42 -20.12 -11.84 -10.79
N GLN A 43 -20.52 -10.65 -10.32
CA GLN A 43 -20.44 -10.28 -8.90
C GLN A 43 -21.12 -11.33 -8.01
N SER A 44 -22.17 -11.99 -8.52
CA SER A 44 -22.91 -13.08 -7.86
C SER A 44 -22.14 -14.41 -7.73
N LYS A 45 -20.91 -14.52 -8.25
CA LYS A 45 -19.98 -15.64 -8.02
C LYS A 45 -18.62 -15.17 -7.51
N THR A 46 -18.54 -14.02 -6.86
CA THR A 46 -17.35 -13.62 -6.07
C THR A 46 -17.21 -14.44 -4.79
N TYR A 47 -18.29 -15.05 -4.31
CA TYR A 47 -18.20 -16.29 -3.56
C TYR A 47 -17.85 -17.41 -4.54
N ARG A 48 -16.56 -17.74 -4.65
CA ARG A 48 -16.21 -19.13 -4.89
C ARG A 48 -16.93 -19.90 -3.78
N SER A 49 -18.00 -20.61 -4.16
CA SER A 49 -18.65 -21.61 -3.32
C SER A 49 -17.57 -22.35 -2.54
N GLU A 50 -17.78 -22.49 -1.23
CA GLU A 50 -16.97 -23.29 -0.30
C GLU A 50 -16.74 -24.74 -0.77
N THR A 51 -17.36 -25.13 -1.89
CA THR A 51 -17.07 -26.34 -2.67
C THR A 51 -15.81 -26.18 -3.55
N ARG A 52 -14.66 -25.80 -2.98
CA ARG A 52 -13.41 -26.42 -3.47
C ARG A 52 -13.37 -27.75 -2.74
N ASP A 53 -13.46 -28.86 -3.49
CA ASP A 53 -13.23 -30.21 -2.98
C ASP A 53 -12.11 -30.19 -1.93
N GLU A 54 -12.23 -31.02 -0.89
CA GLU A 54 -11.16 -31.38 0.07
C GLU A 54 -9.89 -31.97 -0.59
N SER A 55 -9.76 -31.84 -1.91
CA SER A 55 -8.57 -32.11 -2.70
C SER A 55 -7.42 -31.18 -2.31
N GLU A 56 -6.23 -31.76 -2.25
CA GLU A 56 -4.99 -31.04 -1.98
C GLU A 56 -4.84 -29.81 -2.89
N PRO A 57 -4.27 -28.70 -2.40
CA PRO A 57 -4.05 -27.52 -3.23
C PRO A 57 -3.18 -27.89 -4.43
N SER A 58 -3.71 -27.71 -5.64
CA SER A 58 -2.95 -27.81 -6.90
C SER A 58 -2.08 -26.55 -7.05
N ASP A 59 -1.06 -26.46 -6.21
CA ASP A 59 -0.08 -25.38 -6.17
C ASP A 59 1.32 -25.86 -6.59
N PHE A 60 2.27 -24.94 -6.68
CA PHE A 60 3.64 -25.23 -7.10
C PHE A 60 4.42 -26.11 -6.12
N ILE A 61 4.01 -26.16 -4.85
CA ILE A 61 4.60 -27.05 -3.84
C ILE A 61 4.16 -28.49 -4.14
N SER A 62 2.87 -28.72 -4.39
CA SER A 62 2.34 -30.02 -4.81
C SER A 62 2.90 -30.50 -6.15
N ARG A 63 3.31 -29.57 -7.03
CA ARG A 63 4.06 -29.87 -8.28
C ARG A 63 5.54 -30.21 -8.07
N GLY A 64 6.04 -30.13 -6.83
CA GLY A 64 7.42 -30.45 -6.50
C GLY A 64 8.44 -29.36 -6.86
N LEU A 65 8.00 -28.12 -7.14
CA LEU A 65 8.91 -26.99 -7.37
C LEU A 65 9.71 -26.65 -6.10
N LEU A 66 9.08 -26.85 -4.93
CA LEU A 66 9.66 -26.64 -3.61
C LEU A 66 9.20 -27.76 -2.68
N SER A 67 10.07 -28.21 -1.76
CA SER A 67 9.67 -29.18 -0.75
C SER A 67 8.72 -28.55 0.28
N GLU A 68 7.76 -29.32 0.79
CA GLU A 68 6.80 -28.80 1.78
C GLU A 68 7.47 -28.36 3.08
N SER A 69 8.53 -29.07 3.50
CA SER A 69 9.37 -28.70 4.65
C SER A 69 10.01 -27.32 4.46
N GLU A 70 10.65 -27.09 3.32
CA GLU A 70 11.31 -25.82 3.01
C GLU A 70 10.29 -24.67 2.90
N ALA A 71 9.16 -24.93 2.25
CA ALA A 71 8.06 -23.97 2.16
C ALA A 71 7.53 -23.57 3.54
N TYR A 72 7.37 -24.55 4.44
CA TYR A 72 6.87 -24.33 5.78
C TYR A 72 7.86 -23.53 6.65
N GLU A 73 9.17 -23.79 6.55
CA GLU A 73 10.18 -23.01 7.27
C GLU A 73 10.22 -21.54 6.81
N LEU A 74 10.13 -21.28 5.50
CA LEU A 74 9.99 -19.92 4.98
C LEU A 74 8.69 -19.26 5.48
N TYR A 75 7.56 -19.98 5.47
CA TYR A 75 6.31 -19.45 6.03
C TYR A 75 6.43 -19.08 7.51
N LYS A 76 7.09 -19.93 8.32
CA LYS A 76 7.32 -19.63 9.75
C LYS A 76 8.14 -18.36 9.95
N ILE A 77 9.18 -18.16 9.14
CA ILE A 77 10.00 -16.94 9.19
C ILE A 77 9.14 -15.73 8.83
N PHE A 78 8.33 -15.80 7.76
CA PHE A 78 7.41 -14.72 7.39
C PHE A 78 6.47 -14.37 8.54
N HIS A 79 5.81 -15.40 9.08
CA HIS A 79 4.81 -15.28 10.12
C HIS A 79 5.40 -14.62 11.37
N ALA A 80 6.57 -15.06 11.82
CA ALA A 80 7.22 -14.57 13.04
C ALA A 80 8.04 -13.28 12.85
N SER A 81 8.08 -12.69 11.66
CA SER A 81 8.84 -11.45 11.42
C SER A 81 8.18 -10.50 10.42
N LEU A 82 8.29 -10.76 9.12
CA LEU A 82 7.86 -9.89 8.02
C LEU A 82 6.38 -9.49 8.11
N ASN A 83 5.52 -10.42 8.53
CA ASN A 83 4.09 -10.19 8.82
C ASN A 83 3.88 -9.01 9.78
N HIS A 84 4.74 -8.87 10.79
CA HIS A 84 4.65 -7.83 11.80
C HIS A 84 5.30 -6.52 11.35
N TYR A 85 6.27 -6.53 10.44
CA TYR A 85 6.84 -5.28 9.91
C TYR A 85 5.84 -4.52 9.03
N LEU A 86 5.11 -5.22 8.14
CA LEU A 86 4.15 -4.62 7.20
C LEU A 86 2.68 -4.83 7.60
N TRP A 87 2.36 -4.87 8.91
CA TRP A 87 0.97 -4.86 9.38
C TRP A 87 0.02 -5.80 8.59
N VAL A 88 0.51 -6.98 8.18
CA VAL A 88 -0.22 -7.86 7.24
C VAL A 88 -1.41 -8.50 7.96
N GLY A 89 -1.23 -8.84 9.24
CA GLY A 89 -2.29 -9.38 10.08
C GLY A 89 -2.71 -10.79 9.65
N LEU A 90 -1.77 -11.57 9.10
CA LEU A 90 -2.05 -12.89 8.55
C LEU A 90 -2.67 -13.83 9.58
N GLU A 91 -2.25 -13.71 10.86
CA GLU A 91 -2.76 -14.43 12.03
C GLU A 91 -4.28 -14.27 12.25
N GLU A 92 -4.86 -13.13 11.84
CA GLU A 92 -6.30 -12.88 12.00
C GLU A 92 -7.14 -13.46 10.85
N ILE A 93 -6.48 -13.89 9.76
CA ILE A 93 -7.11 -14.28 8.49
C ILE A 93 -6.91 -15.78 8.23
N HIS A 94 -5.73 -16.31 8.52
CA HIS A 94 -5.36 -17.70 8.28
C HIS A 94 -4.85 -18.36 9.55
N ALA A 95 -5.42 -19.52 9.88
CA ALA A 95 -5.04 -20.28 11.06
C ALA A 95 -3.67 -20.96 10.92
N ASP A 96 -3.31 -21.36 9.70
CA ASP A 96 -2.09 -22.12 9.42
C ASP A 96 -1.62 -21.95 7.97
N PHE A 97 -0.47 -22.57 7.65
CA PHE A 97 0.09 -22.55 6.30
C PHE A 97 -0.83 -23.21 5.26
N ALA A 98 -1.54 -24.27 5.65
CA ALA A 98 -2.46 -24.97 4.74
C ALA A 98 -3.65 -24.08 4.33
N SER A 99 -4.15 -23.23 5.24
CA SER A 99 -5.17 -22.22 4.97
C SER A 99 -4.70 -21.22 3.91
N VAL A 100 -3.46 -20.73 4.01
CA VAL A 100 -2.85 -19.82 3.02
C VAL A 100 -2.73 -20.50 1.65
N ARG A 101 -2.24 -21.76 1.61
CA ARG A 101 -2.11 -22.56 0.39
C ARG A 101 -3.45 -22.76 -0.32
N ARG A 102 -4.51 -23.05 0.45
CA ARG A 102 -5.87 -23.22 -0.09
C ARG A 102 -6.49 -21.92 -0.58
N SER A 103 -6.18 -20.79 0.06
CA SER A 103 -6.84 -19.53 -0.21
C SER A 103 -6.34 -18.87 -1.50
N SER A 104 -5.02 -18.75 -1.67
CA SER A 104 -4.41 -18.21 -2.87
C SER A 104 -3.01 -18.79 -3.14
N PRO A 105 -2.79 -19.42 -4.32
CA PRO A 105 -1.45 -19.81 -4.74
C PRO A 105 -0.55 -18.58 -4.94
N LEU A 106 -1.11 -17.42 -5.33
CA LEU A 106 -0.37 -16.18 -5.48
C LEU A 106 0.11 -15.63 -4.13
N LEU A 107 -0.73 -15.70 -3.09
CA LEU A 107 -0.34 -15.33 -1.73
C LEU A 107 0.77 -16.23 -1.20
N THR A 108 0.63 -17.54 -1.41
CA THR A 108 1.65 -18.52 -1.03
C THR A 108 2.98 -18.22 -1.74
N ALA A 109 2.97 -18.09 -3.07
CA ALA A 109 4.17 -17.77 -3.84
C ALA A 109 4.81 -16.45 -3.39
N THR A 110 4.00 -15.44 -3.07
CA THR A 110 4.47 -14.15 -2.58
C THR A 110 5.17 -14.28 -1.23
N ILE A 111 4.54 -14.94 -0.25
CA ILE A 111 5.11 -15.12 1.09
C ILE A 111 6.45 -15.83 1.01
N LEU A 112 6.54 -16.91 0.23
CA LEU A 112 7.79 -17.66 0.09
C LEU A 112 8.87 -16.85 -0.64
N THR A 113 8.51 -16.15 -1.71
CA THR A 113 9.42 -15.27 -2.46
C THR A 113 9.99 -14.17 -1.59
N VAL A 114 9.11 -13.41 -0.92
CA VAL A 114 9.51 -12.28 -0.07
C VAL A 114 10.33 -12.77 1.11
N THR A 115 10.05 -13.96 1.65
CA THR A 115 10.86 -14.48 2.75
C THR A 115 12.22 -14.97 2.30
N ALA A 116 12.28 -15.71 1.19
CA ALA A 116 13.52 -16.19 0.61
C ALA A 116 14.48 -15.03 0.26
N LEU A 117 13.95 -13.86 -0.15
CA LEU A 117 14.73 -12.64 -0.39
C LEU A 117 15.55 -12.20 0.84
N HIS A 118 15.04 -12.46 2.05
CA HIS A 118 15.67 -12.05 3.31
C HIS A 118 16.46 -13.18 3.99
N VAL A 119 16.53 -14.36 3.37
CA VAL A 119 17.30 -15.51 3.88
C VAL A 119 18.56 -15.68 3.01
N PRO A 120 19.77 -15.37 3.52
CA PRO A 120 20.99 -15.36 2.72
C PRO A 120 21.33 -16.69 2.02
N THR A 121 20.85 -17.81 2.55
CA THR A 121 21.10 -19.17 2.01
C THR A 121 20.06 -19.62 0.99
N SER A 122 19.04 -18.82 0.71
CA SER A 122 17.86 -19.22 -0.08
C SER A 122 17.84 -18.63 -1.48
N THR A 123 18.99 -18.29 -2.08
CA THR A 123 19.04 -17.69 -3.42
C THR A 123 18.36 -18.55 -4.49
N GLU A 124 18.64 -19.85 -4.54
CA GLU A 124 18.00 -20.76 -5.50
C GLU A 124 16.48 -20.87 -5.25
N THR A 125 16.09 -20.91 -3.98
CA THR A 125 14.68 -20.92 -3.57
C THR A 125 13.96 -19.64 -3.97
N PHE A 126 14.62 -18.49 -3.81
CA PHE A 126 14.13 -17.19 -4.25
C PHE A 126 13.91 -17.20 -5.76
N ASP A 127 14.87 -17.65 -6.57
CA ASP A 127 14.74 -17.68 -8.03
C ASP A 127 13.54 -18.54 -8.48
N LYS A 128 13.36 -19.71 -7.86
CA LYS A 128 12.21 -20.60 -8.13
C LYS A 128 10.88 -19.95 -7.76
N CYS A 129 10.78 -19.41 -6.54
CA CYS A 129 9.55 -18.79 -6.04
C CYS A 129 9.22 -17.51 -6.81
N TYR A 130 10.22 -16.69 -7.12
CA TYR A 130 10.06 -15.44 -7.87
C TYR A 130 9.58 -15.70 -9.30
N LYS A 131 10.11 -16.72 -9.96
CA LYS A 131 9.63 -17.13 -11.29
C LYS A 131 8.16 -17.55 -11.25
N GLU A 132 7.79 -18.43 -10.32
CA GLU A 132 6.39 -18.86 -10.14
C GLU A 132 5.47 -17.67 -9.80
N PHE A 133 5.92 -16.78 -8.91
CA PHE A 133 5.21 -15.56 -8.56
C PHE A 133 4.93 -14.70 -9.80
N LEU A 134 5.93 -14.44 -10.66
CA LEU A 134 5.75 -13.66 -11.87
C LEU A 134 4.78 -14.32 -12.87
N GLU A 135 4.81 -15.65 -12.99
CA GLU A 135 3.86 -16.41 -13.82
C GLU A 135 2.42 -16.25 -13.30
N LEU A 136 2.21 -16.37 -11.98
CA LEU A 136 0.90 -16.18 -11.34
C LEU A 136 0.39 -14.73 -11.45
N VAL A 137 1.26 -13.74 -11.23
CA VAL A 137 0.90 -12.32 -11.43
C VAL A 137 0.50 -12.08 -12.88
N SER A 138 1.27 -12.58 -13.85
CA SER A 138 0.97 -12.42 -15.28
C SER A 138 -0.37 -13.05 -15.66
N SER A 139 -0.68 -14.23 -15.10
CA SER A 139 -1.98 -14.89 -15.29
C SER A 139 -3.12 -14.08 -14.65
N SER A 140 -2.89 -13.51 -13.47
CA SER A 140 -3.90 -12.73 -12.75
C SER A 140 -4.37 -11.50 -13.54
N MET A 141 -3.50 -10.86 -14.34
CA MET A 141 -3.84 -9.68 -15.15
C MET A 141 -5.05 -9.87 -16.07
N PHE A 142 -5.31 -11.10 -16.53
CA PHE A 142 -6.41 -11.43 -17.43
C PHE A 142 -7.42 -12.40 -16.80
N SER A 143 -7.30 -12.68 -15.51
CA SER A 143 -8.24 -13.54 -14.81
C SER A 143 -9.60 -12.85 -14.70
N ARG A 144 -10.68 -13.63 -14.80
CA ARG A 144 -12.04 -13.12 -14.54
C ARG A 144 -12.42 -13.12 -13.07
N TYR A 145 -11.67 -13.86 -12.25
CA TYR A 145 -11.98 -14.09 -10.84
C TYR A 145 -10.74 -13.87 -10.00
N HIS A 146 -10.94 -13.14 -8.90
CA HIS A 146 -9.90 -12.80 -7.94
C HIS A 146 -10.38 -13.09 -6.53
N ALA A 147 -9.48 -13.63 -5.70
CA ALA A 147 -9.69 -13.72 -4.27
C ALA A 147 -9.19 -12.44 -3.58
N ILE A 148 -9.70 -12.16 -2.37
CA ILE A 148 -9.17 -11.08 -1.52
C ILE A 148 -7.68 -11.32 -1.22
N ASP A 149 -7.26 -12.59 -1.11
CA ASP A 149 -5.86 -12.95 -0.89
C ASP A 149 -4.96 -12.70 -2.10
N ASP A 150 -5.49 -12.64 -3.32
CA ASP A 150 -4.71 -12.21 -4.47
C ASP A 150 -4.33 -10.72 -4.33
N VAL A 151 -5.25 -9.90 -3.82
CA VAL A 151 -4.96 -8.49 -3.51
C VAL A 151 -3.90 -8.38 -2.41
N ARG A 152 -4.02 -9.19 -1.34
CA ARG A 152 -3.01 -9.24 -0.26
C ARG A 152 -1.64 -9.63 -0.79
N ALA A 153 -1.59 -10.63 -1.66
CA ALA A 153 -0.36 -11.07 -2.29
C ALA A 153 0.29 -9.93 -3.09
N LEU A 154 -0.46 -9.28 -3.97
CA LEU A 154 0.06 -8.20 -4.81
C LEU A 154 0.57 -7.01 -3.98
N VAL A 155 -0.16 -6.61 -2.94
CA VAL A 155 0.27 -5.49 -2.08
C VAL A 155 1.50 -5.86 -1.25
N ILE A 156 1.56 -7.05 -0.65
CA ILE A 156 2.74 -7.56 0.07
C ILE A 156 3.95 -7.54 -0.87
N ALA A 157 3.81 -8.12 -2.06
CA ALA A 157 4.87 -8.14 -3.05
C ALA A 157 5.32 -6.73 -3.45
N ALA A 158 4.38 -5.78 -3.59
CA ALA A 158 4.71 -4.40 -3.93
C ALA A 158 5.64 -3.74 -2.91
N PHE A 159 5.46 -4.02 -1.62
CA PHE A 159 6.27 -3.44 -0.54
C PHE A 159 7.72 -3.95 -0.48
N TRP A 160 8.01 -5.17 -0.96
CA TRP A 160 9.35 -5.78 -0.87
C TRP A 160 10.05 -6.02 -2.22
N LEU A 161 9.32 -6.12 -3.33
CA LEU A 161 9.90 -6.41 -4.64
C LEU A 161 10.02 -5.12 -5.46
N SER A 162 11.16 -4.44 -5.33
CA SER A 162 11.44 -3.10 -5.88
C SER A 162 11.10 -2.95 -7.35
N ASP A 163 11.52 -3.90 -8.17
CA ASP A 163 11.54 -3.78 -9.64
C ASP A 163 10.14 -3.79 -10.26
N VAL A 164 9.19 -4.38 -9.54
CA VAL A 164 7.79 -4.56 -9.95
C VAL A 164 6.81 -3.80 -9.07
N SER A 165 7.28 -3.19 -7.97
CA SER A 165 6.51 -2.56 -6.91
C SER A 165 5.37 -1.65 -7.40
N TRP A 166 5.67 -0.66 -8.25
CA TRP A 166 4.66 0.28 -8.77
C TRP A 166 3.58 -0.42 -9.59
N LYS A 167 3.96 -1.37 -10.46
CA LYS A 167 3.02 -2.10 -11.31
C LYS A 167 2.10 -2.97 -10.45
N LEU A 168 2.67 -3.66 -9.45
CA LEU A 168 1.92 -4.48 -8.51
C LEU A 168 0.97 -3.66 -7.66
N SER A 169 1.38 -2.48 -7.18
CA SER A 169 0.52 -1.55 -6.45
C SER A 169 -0.72 -1.18 -7.27
N GLY A 170 -0.53 -0.73 -8.51
CA GLY A 170 -1.65 -0.38 -9.38
C GLY A 170 -2.56 -1.56 -9.74
N HIS A 171 -1.97 -2.74 -9.95
CA HIS A 171 -2.72 -3.97 -10.22
C HIS A 171 -3.57 -4.40 -9.01
N ALA A 172 -2.99 -4.37 -7.81
CA ALA A 172 -3.70 -4.66 -6.56
C ALA A 172 -4.90 -3.73 -6.35
N ILE A 173 -4.73 -2.43 -6.60
CA ILE A 173 -5.79 -1.43 -6.46
C ILE A 173 -6.93 -1.67 -7.45
N ARG A 174 -6.60 -2.03 -8.71
CA ARG A 174 -7.61 -2.37 -9.74
C ARG A 174 -8.45 -3.56 -9.30
N ILE A 175 -7.81 -4.67 -8.93
CA ILE A 175 -8.51 -5.87 -8.45
C ILE A 175 -9.32 -5.56 -7.18
N ALA A 176 -8.75 -4.83 -6.22
CA ALA A 176 -9.45 -4.45 -4.99
C ALA A 176 -10.71 -3.62 -5.25
N THR A 177 -10.65 -2.76 -6.27
CA THR A 177 -11.80 -1.95 -6.71
C THR A 177 -12.88 -2.84 -7.33
N GLU A 178 -12.50 -3.79 -8.20
CA GLU A 178 -13.42 -4.78 -8.77
C GLU A 178 -14.09 -5.66 -7.71
N LEU A 179 -13.38 -5.96 -6.62
CA LEU A 179 -13.90 -6.69 -5.46
C LEU A 179 -14.68 -5.80 -4.47
N ASN A 180 -14.91 -4.52 -4.80
CA ASN A 180 -15.60 -3.54 -3.95
C ASN A 180 -14.98 -3.37 -2.54
N ILE A 181 -13.68 -3.62 -2.41
CA ILE A 181 -12.98 -3.49 -1.12
C ILE A 181 -13.04 -2.05 -0.61
N HIS A 182 -12.93 -1.06 -1.50
CA HIS A 182 -13.07 0.37 -1.20
C HIS A 182 -14.40 0.77 -0.55
N GLN A 183 -15.47 -0.02 -0.75
CA GLN A 183 -16.79 0.22 -0.15
C GLN A 183 -16.96 -0.46 1.21
N SER A 184 -16.02 -1.33 1.61
CA SER A 184 -16.16 -2.15 2.82
C SER A 184 -16.18 -1.36 4.12
N PHE A 185 -15.68 -0.12 4.11
CA PHE A 185 -15.68 0.76 5.28
C PHE A 185 -17.07 0.96 5.89
N TYR A 186 -18.12 1.17 5.08
CA TYR A 186 -19.45 1.44 5.63
C TYR A 186 -20.01 0.25 6.41
N LYS A 187 -19.90 -0.95 5.84
CA LYS A 187 -20.29 -2.20 6.51
C LYS A 187 -19.40 -2.51 7.71
N ALA A 188 -18.11 -2.14 7.65
CA ALA A 188 -17.22 -2.25 8.80
C ALA A 188 -17.74 -1.41 9.97
N LEU A 189 -18.19 -0.17 9.73
CA LEU A 189 -18.78 0.68 10.78
C LEU A 189 -20.08 0.12 11.36
N GLU A 190 -20.83 -0.68 10.59
CA GLU A 190 -22.00 -1.42 11.07
C GLU A 190 -21.65 -2.66 11.90
N GLY A 191 -20.36 -2.98 12.07
CA GLY A 191 -19.85 -4.07 12.91
C GLY A 191 -19.48 -5.36 12.17
N ASP A 192 -19.57 -5.37 10.84
CA ASP A 192 -19.19 -6.53 10.03
C ASP A 192 -17.67 -6.77 10.06
N ARG A 193 -17.27 -7.91 10.62
CA ARG A 193 -15.86 -8.29 10.79
C ARG A 193 -15.15 -8.53 9.45
N GLU A 194 -15.82 -9.14 8.48
CA GLU A 194 -15.18 -9.45 7.20
C GLU A 194 -14.92 -8.15 6.43
N HIS A 195 -15.92 -7.27 6.40
CA HIS A 195 -15.76 -5.95 5.79
C HIS A 195 -14.76 -5.06 6.56
N PHE A 196 -14.64 -5.21 7.88
CA PHE A 196 -13.56 -4.60 8.66
C PHE A 196 -12.17 -5.02 8.18
N LEU A 197 -11.93 -6.33 8.01
CA LEU A 197 -10.65 -6.84 7.49
C LEU A 197 -10.39 -6.41 6.03
N ARG A 198 -11.43 -6.27 5.21
CA ARG A 198 -11.31 -5.74 3.84
C ARG A 198 -10.99 -4.24 3.85
N ALA A 199 -11.60 -3.45 4.72
CA ALA A 199 -11.29 -2.03 4.88
C ALA A 199 -9.85 -1.83 5.38
N ARG A 200 -9.35 -2.68 6.29
CA ARG A 200 -7.93 -2.70 6.69
C ARG A 200 -7.01 -2.93 5.48
N LEU A 201 -7.34 -3.88 4.61
CA LEU A 201 -6.59 -4.11 3.37
C LEU A 201 -6.65 -2.88 2.43
N TRP A 202 -7.78 -2.16 2.38
CA TRP A 202 -7.87 -0.89 1.65
C TRP A 202 -6.88 0.17 2.17
N TYR A 203 -6.74 0.30 3.49
CA TYR A 203 -5.76 1.22 4.07
C TYR A 203 -4.32 0.82 3.74
N MET A 204 -4.03 -0.49 3.68
CA MET A 204 -2.73 -0.99 3.24
C MET A 204 -2.42 -0.59 1.79
N LEU A 205 -3.41 -0.71 0.90
CA LEU A 205 -3.31 -0.27 -0.49
C LEU A 205 -3.13 1.24 -0.60
N TYR A 206 -3.87 2.03 0.20
CA TYR A 206 -3.73 3.49 0.24
C TYR A 206 -2.31 3.89 0.61
N VAL A 207 -1.77 3.31 1.70
CA VAL A 207 -0.40 3.57 2.15
C VAL A 207 0.60 3.18 1.05
N CYS A 208 0.46 2.00 0.46
CA CYS A 208 1.31 1.51 -0.63
C CYS A 208 1.35 2.47 -1.83
N ASP A 209 0.17 2.87 -2.32
CA ASP A 209 0.00 3.76 -3.46
C ASP A 209 0.65 5.12 -3.25
N HIS A 210 0.39 5.75 -2.10
CA HIS A 210 0.89 7.09 -1.79
C HIS A 210 2.39 7.11 -1.54
N HIS A 211 2.95 6.06 -0.91
CA HIS A 211 4.39 5.91 -0.79
C HIS A 211 5.06 5.91 -2.16
N PHE A 212 4.56 5.11 -3.09
CA PHE A 212 5.16 5.03 -4.41
C PHE A 212 4.86 6.25 -5.29
N SER A 213 3.70 6.87 -5.13
CA SER A 213 3.36 8.15 -5.75
C SER A 213 4.40 9.22 -5.40
N ILE A 214 4.69 9.37 -4.11
CA ILE A 214 5.70 10.30 -3.60
C ILE A 214 7.11 9.91 -4.08
N ALA A 215 7.47 8.63 -3.96
CA ALA A 215 8.81 8.14 -4.30
C ALA A 215 9.14 8.25 -5.79
N TYR A 216 8.18 7.95 -6.66
CA TYR A 216 8.36 8.00 -8.12
C TYR A 216 7.92 9.31 -8.75
N GLY A 217 7.37 10.25 -7.97
CA GLY A 217 6.82 11.51 -8.49
C GLY A 217 5.65 11.30 -9.45
N ARG A 218 4.79 10.31 -9.18
CA ARG A 218 3.62 9.93 -10.00
C ARG A 218 2.35 10.24 -9.23
N PRO A 219 1.22 10.56 -9.88
CA PRO A 219 -0.03 10.76 -9.17
C PRO A 219 -0.51 9.45 -8.51
N PRO A 220 -1.11 9.51 -7.31
CA PRO A 220 -1.71 8.34 -6.67
C PRO A 220 -2.96 7.90 -7.43
N MET A 221 -3.28 6.61 -7.35
CA MET A 221 -4.50 6.03 -7.92
C MET A 221 -5.71 6.12 -6.98
N ILE A 222 -5.47 6.02 -5.67
CA ILE A 222 -6.54 6.13 -4.68
C ILE A 222 -6.69 7.59 -4.30
N SER A 223 -7.84 8.17 -4.63
CA SER A 223 -8.17 9.54 -4.23
C SER A 223 -8.59 9.64 -2.77
N GLU A 224 -8.59 10.87 -2.25
CA GLU A 224 -9.18 11.12 -0.94
C GLU A 224 -10.66 10.76 -0.90
N SER A 225 -11.03 10.05 0.15
CA SER A 225 -12.39 9.54 0.35
C SER A 225 -12.80 9.62 1.82
N PRO A 226 -14.10 9.54 2.16
CA PRO A 226 -14.56 9.56 3.55
C PRO A 226 -13.84 8.54 4.44
N GLN A 227 -13.52 7.37 3.90
CA GLN A 227 -12.78 6.29 4.55
C GLN A 227 -11.40 6.74 5.05
N ILE A 228 -10.71 7.59 4.28
CA ILE A 228 -9.39 8.13 4.62
C ILE A 228 -9.49 9.30 5.60
N ARG A 229 -10.58 10.08 5.56
CA ARG A 229 -10.79 11.21 6.47
C ARG A 229 -11.31 10.79 7.84
N GLN A 230 -12.00 9.66 7.93
CA GLN A 230 -12.67 9.19 9.15
C GLN A 230 -11.96 8.01 9.83
N ILE A 231 -10.62 7.98 9.77
CA ILE A 231 -9.82 6.91 10.38
C ILE A 231 -10.03 6.80 11.90
N ASP A 232 -10.35 7.90 12.59
CA ASP A 232 -10.65 7.88 14.02
C ASP A 232 -11.96 7.13 14.32
N GLN A 233 -12.94 7.15 13.40
CA GLN A 233 -14.17 6.35 13.55
C GLN A 233 -13.90 4.86 13.31
N PHE A 234 -13.03 4.54 12.36
CA PHE A 234 -12.61 3.15 12.14
C PHE A 234 -11.94 2.55 13.38
N LEU A 235 -11.11 3.33 14.09
CA LEU A 235 -10.45 2.90 15.33
C LEU A 235 -11.40 2.70 16.51
N GLN A 236 -12.60 3.28 16.47
CA GLN A 236 -13.62 3.06 17.50
C GLN A 236 -14.34 1.71 17.34
N ASN A 237 -14.09 1.00 16.24
CA ASN A 237 -14.71 -0.29 15.98
C ASN A 237 -14.24 -1.34 17.00
N PRO A 238 -15.12 -2.23 17.51
CA PRO A 238 -14.74 -3.29 18.45
C PRO A 238 -13.68 -4.27 17.93
N HIS A 239 -13.54 -4.42 16.61
CA HIS A 239 -12.53 -5.29 16.00
C HIS A 239 -11.15 -4.62 15.88
N ALA A 240 -11.04 -3.32 16.17
CA ALA A 240 -9.79 -2.58 16.05
C ALA A 240 -8.76 -3.02 17.09
N ASN A 241 -7.51 -3.16 16.65
CA ASN A 241 -6.40 -3.58 17.49
C ASN A 241 -5.11 -2.79 17.21
N ALA A 242 -3.99 -3.18 17.84
CA ALA A 242 -2.71 -2.48 17.70
C ALA A 242 -2.18 -2.41 16.25
N LEU A 243 -2.56 -3.35 15.38
CA LEU A 243 -2.22 -3.33 13.96
C LEU A 243 -2.97 -2.20 13.24
N ASP A 244 -4.25 -1.98 13.57
CA ASP A 244 -5.05 -0.89 13.00
C ASP A 244 -4.50 0.48 13.41
N GLU A 245 -4.09 0.63 14.68
CA GLU A 245 -3.40 1.85 15.16
C GLU A 245 -2.11 2.12 14.37
N ARG A 246 -1.37 1.06 14.01
CA ARG A 246 -0.13 1.16 13.22
C ARG A 246 -0.40 1.59 11.78
N ILE A 247 -1.28 0.89 11.07
CA ILE A 247 -1.53 1.20 9.65
C ILE A 247 -2.19 2.56 9.48
N LEU A 248 -3.10 2.95 10.39
CA LEU A 248 -3.76 4.25 10.32
C LEU A 248 -2.84 5.42 10.69
N SER A 249 -1.80 5.18 11.51
CA SER A 249 -0.73 6.17 11.67
C SER A 249 -0.05 6.48 10.33
N GLN A 250 0.16 5.46 9.49
CA GLN A 250 0.76 5.63 8.16
C GLN A 250 -0.22 6.31 7.19
N VAL A 251 -1.50 5.96 7.22
CA VAL A 251 -2.54 6.66 6.43
C VAL A 251 -2.54 8.15 6.76
N ALA A 252 -2.55 8.50 8.05
CA ALA A 252 -2.52 9.89 8.50
C ALA A 252 -1.25 10.63 8.05
N LEU A 253 -0.09 9.98 8.10
CA LEU A 253 1.17 10.57 7.63
C LEU A 253 1.18 10.79 6.12
N MET A 254 0.75 9.78 5.35
CA MET A 254 0.66 9.88 3.89
C MET A 254 -0.27 11.00 3.47
N HIS A 255 -1.42 11.17 4.15
CA HIS A 255 -2.32 12.29 3.90
C HIS A 255 -1.65 13.66 4.09
N ILE A 256 -0.80 13.83 5.12
CA ILE A 256 0.00 15.05 5.31
C ILE A 256 1.00 15.21 4.16
N LEU A 257 1.76 14.16 3.83
CA LEU A 257 2.81 14.23 2.81
C LEU A 257 2.26 14.45 1.39
N THR A 258 1.09 13.92 1.07
CA THR A 258 0.40 14.19 -0.20
C THR A 258 0.04 15.66 -0.30
N ARG A 259 -0.55 16.26 0.75
CA ARG A 259 -0.82 17.71 0.79
C ARG A 259 0.45 18.55 0.63
N VAL A 260 1.57 18.11 1.23
CA VAL A 260 2.89 18.75 1.04
C VAL A 260 3.32 18.68 -0.44
N HIS A 261 3.23 17.50 -1.05
CA HIS A 261 3.60 17.28 -2.44
C HIS A 261 2.72 18.09 -3.41
N ASP A 262 1.40 18.07 -3.25
CA ASP A 262 0.49 18.85 -4.09
C ASP A 262 0.76 20.35 -3.96
N SER A 263 1.10 20.80 -2.75
CA SER A 263 1.39 22.22 -2.49
C SER A 263 2.70 22.70 -3.12
N PHE A 264 3.73 21.85 -3.20
CA PHE A 264 5.10 22.28 -3.52
C PHE A 264 5.75 21.58 -4.72
N ALA A 265 5.24 20.46 -5.21
CA ALA A 265 5.83 19.68 -6.31
C ALA A 265 5.25 20.04 -7.70
N GLU A 266 3.96 20.36 -7.79
CA GLU A 266 3.24 20.50 -9.07
C GLU A 266 3.21 21.92 -9.66
N ARG A 267 3.88 22.89 -9.04
CA ARG A 267 3.83 24.29 -9.48
C ARG A 267 4.72 24.60 -10.69
N ARG A 268 4.46 24.00 -11.86
CA ARG A 268 4.86 24.58 -13.16
C ARG A 268 3.88 24.22 -14.29
N LEU A 269 3.15 25.22 -14.76
CA LEU A 269 2.78 25.28 -16.17
C LEU A 269 3.99 25.82 -16.97
N PRO A 270 4.32 25.28 -18.16
CA PRO A 270 5.51 25.65 -18.94
C PRO A 270 5.63 27.13 -19.35
N GLN A 271 4.63 27.97 -19.09
CA GLN A 271 4.58 29.34 -19.59
C GLN A 271 5.31 30.38 -18.72
N GLN A 272 5.93 30.00 -17.60
CA GLN A 272 6.77 30.90 -16.81
C GLN A 272 8.25 30.49 -16.92
N HIS A 273 8.86 30.90 -18.03
CA HIS A 273 10.29 30.75 -18.32
C HIS A 273 11.13 31.73 -17.49
N ASP A 274 11.22 31.50 -16.17
CA ASP A 274 12.32 32.02 -15.36
C ASP A 274 13.06 30.85 -14.73
N ALA A 275 14.12 30.39 -15.41
CA ALA A 275 15.01 29.32 -14.95
C ALA A 275 15.76 29.65 -13.63
N SER A 276 15.58 30.86 -13.11
CA SER A 276 16.33 31.43 -11.97
C SER A 276 15.52 31.56 -10.69
N ARG A 277 14.21 31.24 -10.69
CA ARG A 277 13.38 31.31 -9.48
C ARG A 277 13.41 29.97 -8.74
N ALA A 278 13.80 30.02 -7.47
CA ALA A 278 13.68 28.89 -6.56
C ALA A 278 12.25 28.31 -6.63
N LEU A 279 12.11 26.99 -6.56
CA LEU A 279 10.81 26.30 -6.66
C LEU A 279 9.80 26.73 -5.58
N LEU A 280 10.31 27.26 -4.47
CA LEU A 280 9.52 27.85 -3.40
C LEU A 280 9.75 29.37 -3.34
N SER A 281 8.72 30.11 -3.01
CA SER A 281 8.77 31.54 -2.69
C SER A 281 8.77 31.77 -1.17
N GLU A 282 9.05 32.99 -0.70
CA GLU A 282 8.97 33.29 0.75
C GLU A 282 7.53 33.23 1.29
N GLU A 283 6.53 33.40 0.43
CA GLU A 283 5.11 33.27 0.76
C GLU A 283 4.72 31.84 1.16
N ASP A 284 5.53 30.84 0.76
CA ASP A 284 5.31 29.42 1.07
C ASP A 284 5.81 29.02 2.46
N PHE A 285 6.68 29.81 3.08
CA PHE A 285 7.31 29.46 4.35
C PHE A 285 6.34 29.34 5.53
N PRO A 286 5.29 30.17 5.67
CA PRO A 286 4.25 29.95 6.68
C PRO A 286 3.59 28.57 6.53
N LEU A 287 3.31 28.13 5.31
CA LEU A 287 2.71 26.82 5.03
C LEU A 287 3.70 25.67 5.32
N MET A 288 4.99 25.86 5.02
CA MET A 288 6.03 24.89 5.43
C MET A 288 6.11 24.73 6.96
N ARG A 289 6.00 25.84 7.71
CA ARG A 289 5.98 25.80 9.18
C ARG A 289 4.74 25.10 9.71
N SER A 290 3.56 25.33 9.10
CA SER A 290 2.34 24.63 9.51
C SER A 290 2.45 23.12 9.26
N PHE A 291 2.99 22.67 8.12
CA PHE A 291 3.21 21.25 7.89
C PHE A 291 4.22 20.62 8.85
N ASN A 292 5.28 21.34 9.23
CA ASN A 292 6.20 20.87 10.28
C ASN A 292 5.47 20.66 11.61
N LEU A 293 4.58 21.58 11.99
CA LEU A 293 3.76 21.47 13.19
C LEU A 293 2.77 20.29 13.09
N GLU A 294 2.13 20.09 11.94
CA GLU A 294 1.24 18.95 11.71
C GLU A 294 1.99 17.61 11.86
N ILE A 295 3.22 17.51 11.36
CA ILE A 295 4.07 16.31 11.53
C ILE A 295 4.43 16.09 13.00
N ASP A 296 4.72 17.16 13.76
CA ASP A 296 5.00 17.05 15.20
C ASP A 296 3.77 16.61 16.00
N GLN A 297 2.59 17.15 15.68
CA GLN A 297 1.33 16.73 16.29
C GLN A 297 1.01 15.27 15.95
N TRP A 298 1.21 14.88 14.70
CA TRP A 298 1.09 13.49 14.25
C TRP A 298 2.01 12.58 15.07
N ARG A 299 3.30 12.94 15.20
CA ARG A 299 4.28 12.16 15.98
C ARG A 299 3.80 11.97 17.42
N ILE A 300 3.39 13.05 18.09
CA ILE A 300 2.95 13.01 19.49
C ILE A 300 1.72 12.10 19.66
N LYS A 301 0.68 12.33 18.86
CA LYS A 301 -0.57 11.54 18.90
C LYS A 301 -0.25 10.07 18.70
N TRP A 302 0.36 9.72 17.57
CA TRP A 302 0.49 8.33 17.16
C TRP A 302 1.54 7.56 17.94
N HIS A 303 2.62 8.21 18.40
CA HIS A 303 3.61 7.57 19.26
C HIS A 303 2.99 7.08 20.57
N SER A 304 2.12 7.89 21.19
CA SER A 304 1.45 7.53 22.44
C SER A 304 0.48 6.36 22.31
N MET A 305 -0.01 6.10 21.09
CA MET A 305 -0.93 5.00 20.80
C MET A 305 -0.19 3.69 20.47
N GLN A 306 1.09 3.75 20.08
CA GLN A 306 1.81 2.54 19.69
C GLN A 306 2.10 1.62 20.87
N ARG A 307 1.99 0.32 20.62
CA ARG A 307 2.34 -0.74 21.58
C ARG A 307 3.56 -1.53 21.10
N ASN A 308 4.33 -2.06 22.05
CA ASN A 308 5.40 -3.01 21.74
C ASN A 308 4.80 -4.28 21.13
N ASN A 309 5.53 -4.89 20.22
CA ASN A 309 5.12 -6.11 19.56
C ASN A 309 6.04 -7.26 20.00
N THR A 310 5.46 -8.45 20.19
CA THR A 310 6.18 -9.64 20.67
C THR A 310 7.32 -10.06 19.75
N TYR A 311 7.17 -9.87 18.43
CA TYR A 311 8.14 -10.32 17.43
C TYR A 311 9.16 -9.25 17.05
N ILE A 312 8.73 -7.99 16.96
CA ILE A 312 9.57 -6.86 16.48
C ILE A 312 9.89 -5.84 17.59
N GLY A 313 9.65 -6.20 18.86
CA GLY A 313 10.02 -5.42 20.03
C GLY A 313 9.42 -4.00 20.03
N THR A 314 10.29 -3.01 20.21
CA THR A 314 9.93 -1.59 20.26
C THR A 314 9.91 -0.91 18.89
N PHE A 315 10.00 -1.69 17.79
CA PHE A 315 9.91 -1.15 16.43
C PHE A 315 8.67 -0.28 16.20
N PRO A 316 7.43 -0.64 16.62
CA PRO A 316 6.26 0.19 16.33
C PRO A 316 6.34 1.64 16.86
N PRO A 317 6.56 1.90 18.16
CA PRO A 317 6.70 3.27 18.65
C PRO A 317 7.93 3.98 18.07
N LYS A 318 9.07 3.28 17.94
CA LYS A 318 10.28 3.86 17.34
C LYS A 318 10.09 4.19 15.86
N GLY A 319 9.32 3.39 15.14
CA GLY A 319 8.94 3.62 13.75
C GLY A 319 8.28 4.99 13.58
N ILE A 320 7.35 5.38 14.46
CA ILE A 320 6.73 6.72 14.42
C ILE A 320 7.78 7.83 14.49
N LEU A 321 8.80 7.68 15.35
CA LEU A 321 9.89 8.64 15.45
C LEU A 321 10.67 8.71 14.12
N LEU A 322 11.06 7.55 13.61
CA LEU A 322 11.78 7.43 12.34
C LEU A 322 11.02 8.07 11.17
N TYR A 323 9.73 7.74 11.01
CA TYR A 323 8.87 8.29 9.97
C TYR A 323 8.67 9.81 10.12
N SER A 324 8.61 10.34 11.35
CA SER A 324 8.55 11.78 11.58
C SER A 324 9.82 12.49 11.08
N TYR A 325 11.00 11.88 11.28
CA TYR A 325 12.25 12.43 10.77
C TYR A 325 12.31 12.37 9.24
N PHE A 326 11.85 11.27 8.61
CA PHE A 326 11.75 11.20 7.16
C PHE A 326 10.82 12.27 6.58
N ALA A 327 9.64 12.43 7.16
CA ALA A 327 8.67 13.44 6.74
C ALA A 327 9.25 14.86 6.85
N LYS A 328 9.90 15.17 7.97
CA LYS A 328 10.58 16.46 8.17
C LYS A 328 11.74 16.67 7.20
N LEU A 329 12.52 15.64 6.94
CA LEU A 329 13.61 15.70 5.98
C LEU A 329 13.07 16.01 4.57
N GLN A 330 12.03 15.30 4.12
CA GLN A 330 11.40 15.51 2.81
C GLN A 330 10.78 16.90 2.68
N LEU A 331 9.98 17.33 3.67
CA LEU A 331 9.34 18.64 3.69
C LEU A 331 10.38 19.77 3.64
N ASN A 332 11.37 19.73 4.51
CA ASN A 332 12.32 20.83 4.64
C ASN A 332 13.35 20.84 3.50
N ALA A 333 13.58 19.70 2.83
CA ALA A 333 14.40 19.65 1.62
C ALA A 333 13.82 20.48 0.46
N PHE A 334 12.50 20.78 0.44
CA PHE A 334 11.95 21.68 -0.58
C PHE A 334 12.57 23.09 -0.51
N ALA A 335 12.99 23.56 0.68
CA ALA A 335 13.58 24.89 0.87
C ALA A 335 14.87 25.12 0.07
N ILE A 336 15.56 24.04 -0.32
CA ILE A 336 16.82 24.08 -1.07
C ILE A 336 16.68 23.63 -2.52
N ARG A 337 15.52 23.12 -2.95
CA ARG A 337 15.31 22.64 -4.33
C ARG A 337 15.26 23.80 -5.33
N GLY A 338 15.96 23.63 -6.46
CA GLY A 338 15.95 24.60 -7.56
C GLY A 338 16.76 25.88 -7.30
N ILE A 339 17.62 25.91 -6.28
CA ILE A 339 18.53 27.03 -6.04
C ILE A 339 19.82 26.78 -6.82
N GLY A 340 20.14 27.64 -7.78
CA GLY A 340 21.39 27.58 -8.52
C GLY A 340 22.59 27.85 -7.60
N ILE A 341 23.64 27.04 -7.72
CA ILE A 341 24.89 27.16 -6.93
C ILE A 341 25.57 28.53 -7.09
N GLY A 342 25.27 29.25 -8.19
CA GLY A 342 25.80 30.58 -8.50
C GLY A 342 24.96 31.77 -8.00
N HIS A 343 23.81 31.56 -7.37
CA HIS A 343 23.03 32.65 -6.77
C HIS A 343 23.37 32.78 -5.28
N GLY A 344 23.53 34.02 -4.81
CA GLY A 344 24.09 34.37 -3.51
C GLY A 344 23.41 33.76 -2.28
N ARG A 345 23.98 34.10 -1.11
CA ARG A 345 23.65 33.59 0.23
C ARG A 345 22.15 33.28 0.42
N LEU A 346 21.83 32.05 0.82
CA LEU A 346 20.48 31.64 1.22
C LEU A 346 19.89 32.62 2.26
N SER A 347 18.59 32.92 2.13
CA SER A 347 17.86 33.69 3.13
C SER A 347 17.88 33.00 4.49
N THR A 348 17.68 33.76 5.57
CA THR A 348 17.72 33.23 6.94
C THR A 348 16.69 32.12 7.15
N GLU A 349 15.49 32.29 6.61
CA GLU A 349 14.42 31.28 6.71
C GLU A 349 14.74 30.00 5.94
N ARG A 350 15.34 30.10 4.74
CA ARG A 350 15.80 28.90 4.01
C ARG A 350 16.88 28.15 4.77
N LYS A 351 17.79 28.85 5.44
CA LYS A 351 18.81 28.23 6.30
C LYS A 351 18.17 27.52 7.49
N GLU A 352 17.12 28.09 8.08
CA GLU A 352 16.36 27.44 9.15
C GLU A 352 15.81 26.08 8.69
N PHE A 353 15.08 26.05 7.57
CA PHE A 353 14.56 24.80 7.01
C PHE A 353 15.69 23.83 6.60
N ALA A 354 16.75 24.31 5.95
CA ALA A 354 17.89 23.46 5.59
C ALA A 354 18.53 22.81 6.83
N ASN A 355 18.68 23.56 7.92
CA ASN A 355 19.19 23.03 9.18
C ASN A 355 18.23 21.99 9.79
N MET A 356 16.91 22.20 9.70
CA MET A 356 15.92 21.20 10.13
C MET A 356 16.04 19.91 9.32
N ALA A 357 16.22 20.00 8.00
CA ALA A 357 16.45 18.84 7.14
C ALA A 357 17.73 18.09 7.53
N ILE A 358 18.85 18.81 7.70
CA ILE A 358 20.13 18.23 8.13
C ILE A 358 20.00 17.53 9.49
N SER A 359 19.34 18.18 10.46
CA SER A 359 19.11 17.61 11.78
C SER A 359 18.25 16.34 11.72
N ALA A 360 17.23 16.31 10.86
CA ALA A 360 16.39 15.14 10.66
C ALA A 360 17.18 13.99 10.03
N ALA A 361 18.00 14.26 9.01
CA ALA A 361 18.88 13.27 8.40
C ALA A 361 19.90 12.68 9.40
N ALA A 362 20.55 13.54 10.20
CA ALA A 362 21.46 13.10 11.24
C ALA A 362 20.74 12.24 12.30
N SER A 363 19.51 12.61 12.67
CA SER A 363 18.69 11.83 13.59
C SER A 363 18.36 10.46 13.03
N ILE A 364 18.00 10.35 11.74
CA ILE A 364 17.74 9.05 11.07
C ILE A 364 18.97 8.15 11.17
N LEU A 365 20.16 8.65 10.81
CA LEU A 365 21.39 7.86 10.84
C LEU A 365 21.73 7.40 12.26
N THR A 366 21.65 8.31 13.23
CA THR A 366 21.92 8.01 14.64
C THR A 366 20.95 6.94 15.14
N PHE A 367 19.67 7.11 14.85
CA PHE A 367 18.62 6.20 15.29
C PHE A 367 18.78 4.81 14.68
N VAL A 368 19.16 4.70 13.41
CA VAL A 368 19.45 3.41 12.76
C VAL A 368 20.71 2.73 13.33
N LEU A 369 21.73 3.50 13.73
CA LEU A 369 22.98 2.96 14.27
C LEU A 369 22.86 2.53 15.74
N GLU A 370 22.13 3.30 16.54
CA GLU A 370 22.05 3.11 17.99
C GLU A 370 20.92 2.17 18.41
N GLU A 371 19.79 2.15 17.70
CA GLU A 371 18.64 1.35 18.08
C GLU A 371 18.67 -0.07 17.50
N GLU A 372 18.86 -1.06 18.37
CA GLU A 372 18.97 -2.46 17.97
C GLU A 372 17.74 -2.98 17.22
N ASP A 373 16.53 -2.64 17.70
CA ASP A 373 15.28 -3.06 17.06
C ASP A 373 15.13 -2.50 15.64
N LEU A 374 15.63 -1.28 15.38
CA LEU A 374 15.60 -0.70 14.04
C LEU A 374 16.66 -1.30 13.14
N ARG A 375 17.85 -1.58 13.68
CA ARG A 375 18.90 -2.27 12.93
C ARG A 375 18.47 -3.68 12.51
N ARG A 376 17.78 -4.41 13.40
CA ARG A 376 17.15 -5.69 13.04
C ARG A 376 16.05 -5.50 12.00
N ALA A 377 15.30 -4.41 12.11
CA ALA A 377 14.25 -4.08 11.15
C ALA A 377 14.79 -3.80 9.76
N LEU A 378 15.98 -3.17 9.59
CA LEU A 378 16.55 -2.89 8.26
C LEU A 378 16.64 -4.12 7.34
N VAL A 379 16.83 -5.30 7.91
CA VAL A 379 16.89 -6.55 7.13
C VAL A 379 15.49 -6.99 6.69
N GLY A 380 14.44 -6.76 7.48
CA GLY A 380 13.09 -7.26 7.19
C GLY A 380 12.08 -6.19 6.76
N THR A 381 12.41 -4.90 6.87
CA THR A 381 11.46 -3.82 6.56
C THR A 381 11.26 -3.69 5.07
N PRO A 382 10.01 -3.41 4.64
CA PRO A 382 9.69 -3.04 3.28
C PRO A 382 10.66 -2.04 2.70
N LEU A 383 10.90 -2.17 1.40
CA LEU A 383 11.83 -1.34 0.65
C LEU A 383 11.52 0.14 0.78
N GLN A 384 10.30 0.54 1.14
CA GLN A 384 9.93 1.93 1.39
C GLN A 384 10.70 2.58 2.55
N VAL A 385 10.97 1.83 3.64
CA VAL A 385 11.82 2.35 4.74
C VAL A 385 13.25 2.56 4.24
N ILE A 386 13.72 1.70 3.34
CA ILE A 386 15.04 1.79 2.70
C ILE A 386 15.07 2.87 1.59
N CYS A 387 13.99 3.04 0.83
CA CYS A 387 13.84 4.06 -0.21
C CYS A 387 13.73 5.46 0.40
N LEU A 388 13.09 5.61 1.56
CA LEU A 388 13.13 6.89 2.29
C LEU A 388 14.57 7.26 2.71
N VAL A 389 15.45 6.28 2.93
CA VAL A 389 16.90 6.47 3.10
C VAL A 389 17.61 6.73 1.77
N LEU A 390 17.26 5.98 0.70
CA LEU A 390 17.97 5.99 -0.59
C LEU A 390 17.52 7.07 -1.59
N ILE A 391 16.32 7.65 -1.47
CA ILE A 391 15.85 8.76 -2.33
C ILE A 391 16.69 10.04 -2.10
N PHE A 392 17.52 10.06 -1.06
CA PHE A 392 18.56 11.07 -0.86
C PHE A 392 19.90 10.78 -1.57
N ASN A 393 20.04 9.64 -2.25
CA ASN A 393 21.09 9.49 -3.25
C ASN A 393 20.69 10.23 -4.53
N PHE A 394 21.09 11.50 -4.56
CA PHE A 394 21.38 12.26 -5.76
C PHE A 394 20.33 12.19 -6.89
N ASN A 395 19.40 13.14 -6.87
CA ASN A 395 19.00 13.78 -8.13
C ASN A 395 19.20 15.30 -8.08
N PRO A 396 20.45 15.82 -8.02
CA PRO A 396 20.73 17.24 -8.20
C PRO A 396 21.18 17.55 -9.65
N LEU A 397 21.29 16.57 -10.56
CA LEU A 397 22.08 16.72 -11.80
C LEU A 397 21.62 15.84 -12.98
N THR A 398 20.32 15.71 -13.24
CA THR A 398 19.86 15.30 -14.59
C THR A 398 18.99 16.37 -15.22
N SER A 399 19.59 17.54 -15.41
CA SER A 399 19.29 18.46 -16.50
C SER A 399 20.53 19.34 -16.71
N LEU A 400 21.56 18.74 -17.29
CA LEU A 400 22.58 19.44 -18.07
C LEU A 400 22.31 19.14 -19.53
#